data_AF-A0A2V3HJ77-F1
#
_entry.id   AF-A0A2V3HJ77-F1
#
_cell.length_a   1.000
_cell.length_b   1.000
_cell.length_c   1.000
_cell.angle_alpha   90.00
_cell.angle_beta   90.00
_cell.angle_gamma   90.00
#
_symmetry.space_group_name_H-M   'P 1'
#
loop_
_entity.id
_entity.type
_entity.pdbx_description
1 polymer ?
#
loop_
_entity_poly.entity_id
_entity_poly.type
_entity_poly.pdbx_seq_one_letter_code
_entity_poly.pdbx_strand_id
1 'polypeptide(L)'
;MNWPIGPYGTSMGALLLMTLPIHWFLTRDEPESRVGLRDLPREIREKGYGWHIALYLLMFLYKALIDHHNEPMKARVGGFTHWFWSIE
;
A
#
# COMPACT_ATOMS: atom_id res chain seq x y z
N MET A 1 -7.30 -8.42 -22.60
CA MET A 1 -7.75 -8.90 -21.27
C MET A 1 -8.13 -7.70 -20.43
N ASN A 2 -9.42 -7.36 -20.33
CA ASN A 2 -9.89 -6.22 -19.53
C ASN A 2 -10.12 -6.67 -18.09
N TRP A 3 -9.04 -6.88 -17.34
CA TRP A 3 -9.15 -7.13 -15.92
C TRP A 3 -9.37 -5.79 -15.20
N PRO A 4 -10.54 -5.57 -14.57
CA PRO A 4 -10.96 -4.24 -14.13
C PRO A 4 -10.10 -3.63 -13.01
N ILE A 5 -9.37 -4.48 -12.27
CA ILE A 5 -8.54 -4.08 -11.13
C ILE A 5 -7.06 -3.88 -11.55
N GLY A 6 -6.68 -4.30 -12.76
CA GLY A 6 -5.30 -4.36 -13.22
C GLY A 6 -4.42 -5.39 -12.47
N PRO A 7 -3.25 -5.77 -13.01
CA PRO A 7 -2.35 -6.74 -12.39
C PRO A 7 -1.80 -6.27 -11.02
N TYR A 8 -1.58 -4.96 -10.86
CA TYR A 8 -1.13 -4.36 -9.60
C TYR A 8 -2.18 -4.47 -8.48
N GLY A 9 -3.46 -4.19 -8.78
CA GLY A 9 -4.51 -4.30 -7.77
C GLY A 9 -4.75 -5.77 -7.36
N THR A 10 -4.59 -6.71 -8.29
CA THR A 10 -4.66 -8.15 -7.98
C THR A 10 -3.54 -8.58 -7.05
N SER A 11 -2.30 -8.19 -7.32
CA SER A 11 -1.16 -8.56 -6.46
C SER A 11 -1.26 -7.92 -5.09
N MET A 12 -1.66 -6.65 -5.00
CA MET A 12 -1.90 -5.96 -3.74
C MET A 12 -3.01 -6.64 -2.92
N GLY A 13 -4.12 -7.02 -3.56
CA GLY A 13 -5.20 -7.76 -2.92
C GLY A 13 -4.78 -9.13 -2.40
N ALA A 14 -4.02 -9.88 -3.21
CA ALA A 14 -3.47 -11.17 -2.82
C ALA A 14 -2.52 -11.05 -1.61
N LEU A 15 -1.65 -10.04 -1.60
CA LEU A 15 -0.75 -9.77 -0.47
C LEU A 15 -1.52 -9.51 0.82
N LEU A 16 -2.54 -8.64 0.79
CA LEU A 16 -3.35 -8.33 1.98
C LEU A 16 -4.10 -9.57 2.50
N LEU A 17 -4.67 -10.35 1.58
CA LEU A 17 -5.44 -11.55 1.91
C LEU A 17 -4.54 -12.66 2.50
N MET A 18 -3.32 -12.81 1.99
CA MET A 18 -2.35 -13.80 2.47
C MET A 18 -1.61 -13.36 3.74
N THR A 19 -1.54 -12.06 4.04
CA THR A 19 -0.80 -11.54 5.20
C THR A 19 -1.30 -12.15 6.51
N LEU A 20 -2.62 -12.19 6.74
CA LEU A 20 -3.19 -12.72 7.99
C LEU A 20 -3.00 -14.24 8.15
N PRO A 21 -3.31 -15.09 7.14
CA PRO A 21 -3.02 -16.52 7.21
C PRO A 21 -1.55 -16.84 7.44
N ILE A 22 -0.64 -16.15 6.73
CA ILE A 22 0.81 -16.36 6.90
C ILE A 22 1.23 -15.94 8.31
N HIS A 23 0.78 -14.80 8.79
CA HIS A 23 1.08 -14.35 10.15
C HIS A 23 0.60 -15.35 11.21
N TRP A 24 -0.63 -15.87 11.09
CA TRP A 24 -1.16 -16.88 12.00
C TRP A 24 -0.43 -18.22 11.91
N PHE A 25 -0.04 -18.63 10.71
CA PHE A 25 0.74 -19.84 10.51
C PHE A 25 2.13 -19.72 11.15
N LEU A 26 2.82 -18.60 10.96
CA LEU A 26 4.15 -18.37 11.51
C LEU A 26 4.15 -18.18 13.03
N THR A 27 3.08 -17.59 13.59
CA THR A 27 2.94 -17.37 15.05
C THR A 27 2.18 -18.50 15.73
N ARG A 28 2.05 -19.69 15.12
CA ARG A 28 1.29 -20.82 15.69
C ARG A 28 1.84 -21.29 17.04
N ASP A 29 3.15 -21.20 17.21
CA ASP A 29 3.87 -21.68 18.38
C ASP A 29 3.98 -20.60 19.48
N GLU A 30 3.66 -19.34 19.14
CA GLU A 30 3.78 -18.16 20.04
C GLU A 30 2.52 -17.28 19.98
N PRO A 31 1.34 -17.77 20.41
CA PRO A 31 0.09 -17.02 20.34
C PRO A 31 0.09 -15.75 21.20
N GLU A 32 0.90 -15.72 22.27
CA GLU A 32 1.04 -14.59 23.20
C GLU A 32 1.65 -13.35 22.53
N SER A 33 2.41 -13.54 21.44
CA SER A 33 3.04 -12.47 20.68
C SER A 33 2.05 -11.68 19.81
N ARG A 34 0.81 -12.17 19.67
CA ARG A 34 -0.22 -11.60 18.81
C ARG A 34 -0.90 -10.45 19.53
N VAL A 35 -0.89 -9.28 18.90
CA VAL A 35 -1.62 -8.12 19.40
C VAL A 35 -3.09 -8.26 19.05
N GLY A 36 -3.95 -8.30 20.05
CA GLY A 36 -5.39 -8.29 19.85
C GLY A 36 -5.85 -6.98 19.19
N LEU A 37 -6.91 -7.04 18.37
CA LEU A 37 -7.44 -5.85 17.69
C LEU A 37 -7.86 -4.74 18.69
N ARG A 38 -8.27 -5.13 19.90
CA ARG A 38 -8.64 -4.21 20.98
C ARG A 38 -7.43 -3.56 21.66
N ASP A 39 -6.28 -4.22 21.60
CA ASP A 39 -5.03 -3.78 22.23
C ASP A 39 -4.16 -2.94 21.28
N LEU A 40 -4.43 -2.97 19.96
CA LEU A 40 -3.75 -2.17 18.95
C LEU A 40 -3.57 -0.68 19.34
N PRO A 41 -4.61 0.05 19.81
CA PRO A 41 -4.44 1.46 20.17
C PRO A 41 -3.45 1.66 21.33
N ARG A 42 -3.44 0.72 22.29
CA ARG A 42 -2.51 0.73 23.42
C ARG A 42 -1.09 0.45 22.94
N GLU A 43 -0.91 -0.60 22.14
CA GLU A 43 0.37 -0.98 21.54
C GLU A 43 0.99 0.17 20.72
N ILE A 44 0.18 0.83 19.89
CA ILE A 44 0.61 1.98 19.05
C ILE A 44 1.12 3.13 19.92
N ARG A 45 0.46 3.40 21.05
CA ARG A 45 0.85 4.46 21.97
C ARG A 45 2.10 4.09 22.75
N GLU A 46 2.18 2.87 23.27
CA GLU A 46 3.28 2.39 24.10
C GLU A 46 4.58 2.24 23.31
N LYS A 47 4.52 1.74 22.07
CA LYS A 47 5.69 1.56 21.20
C LYS A 47 6.00 2.77 20.32
N GLY A 48 5.23 3.85 20.42
CA GLY A 48 5.48 5.08 19.67
C GLY A 48 5.25 4.97 18.16
N TYR A 49 4.50 3.96 17.69
CA TYR A 49 4.16 3.80 16.27
C TYR A 49 3.28 4.92 15.72
N GLY A 50 2.67 5.73 16.58
CA GLY A 50 1.85 6.88 16.17
C GLY A 50 2.58 7.82 15.20
N TRP A 51 3.88 8.07 15.41
CA TRP A 51 4.67 8.91 14.50
C TRP A 51 4.86 8.27 13.13
N HIS A 52 5.10 6.95 13.09
CA HIS A 52 5.24 6.22 11.83
C HIS A 52 3.93 6.25 11.03
N ILE A 53 2.80 6.02 11.70
CA ILE A 53 1.48 6.08 11.09
C ILE A 53 1.20 7.50 10.56
N ALA A 54 1.50 8.53 11.36
CA ALA A 54 1.34 9.92 10.95
C ALA A 54 2.20 10.27 9.73
N LEU A 55 3.43 9.78 9.67
CA LEU A 55 4.34 10.01 8.54
C LEU A 55 3.81 9.34 7.26
N TYR A 56 3.30 8.11 7.35
CA TYR A 56 2.67 7.43 6.21
C TYR A 56 1.40 8.14 5.75
N LEU A 57 0.56 8.62 6.67
CA LEU A 57 -0.63 9.42 6.34
C LEU A 57 -0.25 10.72 5.63
N LEU A 58 0.76 11.44 6.14
CA LEU A 58 1.26 12.66 5.52
C LEU A 58 1.79 12.39 4.11
N MET A 59 2.58 11.32 3.94
CA MET A 59 3.08 10.91 2.62
C MET A 59 1.94 10.59 1.65
N PHE A 60 0.92 9.86 2.12
CA PHE A 60 -0.24 9.52 1.30
C PHE A 60 -1.03 10.78 0.87
N LEU A 61 -1.29 11.70 1.80
CA LEU A 61 -1.93 12.98 1.50
C LEU A 61 -1.12 13.81 0.52
N TYR A 62 0.19 13.91 0.75
CA TYR A 62 1.09 14.63 -0.15
C TYR A 62 1.09 14.02 -1.55
N LYS A 63 1.12 12.69 -1.66
CA LYS A 63 1.02 11.97 -2.93
C LYS A 63 -0.31 12.24 -3.62
N ALA A 64 -1.43 12.21 -2.90
CA ALA A 64 -2.75 12.50 -3.48
C ALA A 64 -2.86 13.94 -4.00
N LEU A 65 -2.31 14.91 -3.25
CA LEU A 65 -2.24 16.31 -3.69
C LEU A 65 -1.40 16.45 -4.96
N ILE A 66 -0.21 15.85 -5.00
CA ILE A 66 0.64 15.89 -6.18
C ILE A 66 -0.01 15.20 -7.37
N ASP A 67 -0.57 14.00 -7.18
CA ASP A 67 -1.21 13.27 -8.27
C ASP A 67 -2.41 14.05 -8.83
N HIS A 68 -3.20 14.74 -8.00
CA HIS A 68 -4.27 15.63 -8.48
C HIS A 68 -3.75 16.74 -9.41
N HIS A 69 -2.59 17.31 -9.12
CA HIS A 69 -1.99 18.36 -9.95
C HIS A 69 -1.19 17.80 -11.14
N ASN A 70 -0.63 16.59 -11.02
CA ASN A 70 0.23 15.96 -12.03
C ASN A 70 -0.53 15.09 -13.03
N GLU A 71 -1.68 14.51 -12.69
CA GLU A 71 -2.54 13.78 -13.63
C GLU A 71 -2.90 14.58 -14.90
N PRO A 72 -3.29 15.87 -14.82
CA PRO A 72 -3.53 16.66 -16.03
C PRO A 72 -2.25 16.91 -16.86
N MET A 73 -1.07 16.90 -16.23
CA MET A 73 0.20 16.93 -16.96
C MET A 73 0.55 15.58 -17.59
N LYS A 74 0.38 14.46 -16.86
CA LYS A 74 0.61 13.09 -17.37
C LYS A 74 -0.25 12.80 -18.61
N ALA A 75 -1.45 13.38 -18.70
CA ALA A 75 -2.31 13.28 -19.87
C ALA A 75 -1.81 14.11 -21.08
N ARG A 76 -1.08 15.22 -20.84
CA ARG A 76 -0.59 16.13 -21.89
C ARG A 76 0.80 15.79 -22.42
N VAL A 77 1.72 15.39 -21.54
CA VAL A 77 3.08 14.93 -21.89
C VAL A 77 3.15 13.41 -21.85
N GLY A 78 2.15 12.75 -22.45
CA GLY A 78 2.03 11.30 -22.56
C GLY A 78 3.42 10.65 -22.69
N GLY A 79 3.69 9.73 -21.77
CA GLY A 79 5.02 9.40 -21.27
C GLY A 79 6.12 9.26 -22.32
N PHE A 80 7.36 9.44 -21.86
CA PHE A 80 8.61 9.09 -22.55
C PHE A 80 8.62 7.70 -23.22
N THR A 81 7.58 6.88 -23.02
CA THR A 81 7.24 5.64 -23.72
C THR A 81 6.84 5.79 -25.20
N HIS A 82 6.48 6.97 -25.72
CA HIS A 82 6.18 7.08 -27.17
C HIS A 82 7.40 6.78 -28.07
N TRP A 83 8.63 7.05 -27.61
CA TRP A 83 9.84 6.75 -28.38
C TRP A 83 10.14 5.25 -28.51
N PHE A 84 9.78 4.44 -27.52
CA PHE A 84 10.02 2.99 -27.58
C PHE A 84 9.00 2.26 -28.45
N TRP A 85 7.76 2.76 -28.54
CA TRP A 85 6.73 2.17 -29.40
C TRP A 85 6.87 2.48 -30.89
N SER A 86 7.74 3.42 -31.30
CA SER A 86 8.00 3.68 -32.73
C SER A 86 9.12 2.82 -33.32
N ILE A 87 9.80 2.02 -32.50
CA ILE A 87 10.92 1.16 -32.90
C ILE A 87 10.47 -0.32 -32.96
N GLU A 88 9.24 -0.62 -32.55
CA GLU A 88 8.61 -1.94 -32.67
C GLU A 88 7.66 -2.01 -33.87
#